data_AF-A0A060BKE0-F1
#
_entry.id   AF-A0A060BKE0-F1
#
_cell.length_a   1.000
_cell.length_b   1.000
_cell.length_c   1.000
_cell.angle_alpha   90.00
_cell.angle_beta   90.00
_cell.angle_gamma   90.00
#
_symmetry.space_group_name_H-M   'P 1'
#
loop_
_entity.id
_entity.type
_entity.pdbx_description
1 polymer ?
#
loop_
_entity_poly.entity_id
_entity_poly.type
_entity_poly.pdbx_seq_one_letter_code
_entity_poly.pdbx_strand_id
1 'polypeptide(L)'
;NAMLKYINSPLTVVAFIIMPASTHSFTVDALKGQAVMKQLKDTVADIQNAIGNRIIDSAARGHLPDPSKIIANDDLVNLKRRIFALKRDTLPPIVTHNMVDDGADPIFTSNSSSKII
;
A
#
# COMPACT_ATOMS: atom_id res chain seq x y z
N ASN A 1 -1.17 -13.82 18.20
CA ASN A 1 -0.07 -12.88 18.56
C ASN A 1 0.02 -12.58 20.07
N ALA A 2 -0.42 -13.48 20.95
CA ALA A 2 -0.57 -13.19 22.40
C ALA A 2 0.76 -12.83 23.10
N MET A 3 1.85 -13.52 22.78
CA MET A 3 3.15 -13.26 23.40
C MET A 3 3.74 -11.89 23.02
N LEU A 4 3.62 -11.49 21.74
CA LEU A 4 4.08 -10.18 21.27
C LEU A 4 3.26 -9.02 21.87
N LYS A 5 1.94 -9.22 22.04
CA LYS A 5 1.06 -8.27 22.71
C LYS A 5 1.40 -8.15 24.20
N TYR A 6 1.65 -9.27 24.88
CA TYR A 6 2.02 -9.29 26.31
C TYR A 6 3.29 -8.50 26.61
N ILE A 7 4.31 -8.62 25.74
CA ILE A 7 5.59 -7.91 25.93
C ILE A 7 5.59 -6.48 25.33
N ASN A 8 4.46 -6.00 24.79
CA ASN A 8 4.36 -4.71 24.07
C ASN A 8 5.50 -4.49 23.06
N SER A 9 5.82 -5.53 22.28
CA SER A 9 6.93 -5.43 21.32
C SER A 9 6.58 -4.49 20.16
N PRO A 10 7.50 -3.62 19.71
CA PRO A 10 7.33 -2.84 18.48
C PRO A 10 7.51 -3.68 17.20
N LEU A 11 7.84 -4.97 17.31
CA LEU A 11 8.10 -5.85 16.18
C LEU A 11 6.80 -6.21 15.44
N THR A 12 6.80 -5.97 14.12
CA THR A 12 5.72 -6.40 13.22
C THR A 12 6.16 -7.66 12.47
N VAL A 13 5.40 -8.75 12.62
CA VAL A 13 5.65 -10.02 11.93
C VAL A 13 4.68 -10.17 10.77
N VAL A 14 5.20 -10.37 9.57
CA VAL A 14 4.43 -10.70 8.36
C VAL A 14 4.78 -12.13 7.95
N ALA A 15 3.82 -13.04 8.00
CA ALA A 15 4.01 -14.44 7.64
C ALA A 15 3.44 -14.71 6.24
N PHE A 16 4.19 -15.41 5.39
CA PHE A 16 3.74 -15.85 4.08
C PHE A 16 3.55 -17.36 4.08
N ILE A 17 2.37 -17.82 3.68
CA ILE A 17 2.07 -19.24 3.47
C ILE A 17 1.93 -19.44 1.96
N ILE A 18 2.85 -20.20 1.38
CA ILE A 18 2.86 -20.48 -0.06
C ILE A 18 2.68 -21.98 -0.25
N MET A 19 1.46 -22.39 -0.52
CA MET A 19 1.09 -23.78 -0.80
C MET A 19 0.24 -23.84 -2.06
N PRO A 20 0.45 -24.84 -2.95
CA PRO A 20 -0.40 -25.00 -4.12
C PRO A 20 -1.81 -25.43 -3.68
N ALA A 21 -2.82 -24.67 -4.06
CA ALA A 21 -4.22 -24.94 -3.78
C ALA A 21 -5.10 -24.63 -5.01
N SER A 22 -6.24 -25.30 -5.12
CA SER A 22 -7.21 -25.04 -6.19
C SER A 22 -7.80 -23.64 -6.04
N THR A 23 -7.47 -22.74 -6.98
CA THR A 23 -7.88 -21.34 -6.96
C THR A 23 -8.53 -20.93 -8.28
N HIS A 24 -9.49 -20.01 -8.22
CA HIS A 24 -10.20 -19.45 -9.38
C HIS A 24 -9.61 -18.10 -9.84
N SER A 25 -8.31 -17.85 -9.63
CA SER A 25 -7.55 -16.61 -9.93
C SER A 25 -7.46 -15.61 -8.76
N PHE A 26 -6.69 -14.52 -8.96
CA PHE A 26 -6.49 -13.45 -7.97
C PHE A 26 -7.78 -12.75 -7.56
N THR A 27 -7.88 -12.32 -6.30
CA THR A 27 -9.03 -11.53 -5.86
C THR A 27 -9.01 -10.14 -6.51
N VAL A 28 -10.19 -9.61 -6.83
CA VAL A 28 -10.35 -8.25 -7.40
C VAL A 28 -9.74 -7.21 -6.46
N ASP A 29 -9.80 -7.44 -5.15
CA ASP A 29 -9.23 -6.55 -4.14
C ASP A 29 -7.71 -6.52 -4.11
N ALA A 30 -7.05 -7.65 -4.37
CA ALA A 30 -5.59 -7.72 -4.50
C ALA A 30 -5.14 -6.95 -5.75
N LEU A 31 -5.81 -7.16 -6.89
CA LEU A 31 -5.52 -6.46 -8.14
C LEU A 31 -5.75 -4.95 -8.02
N LYS A 32 -6.87 -4.55 -7.41
CA LYS A 32 -7.19 -3.14 -7.17
C LYS A 32 -6.17 -2.48 -6.22
N GLY A 33 -5.75 -3.19 -5.17
CA GLY A 33 -4.73 -2.70 -4.24
C GLY A 33 -3.39 -2.43 -4.92
N GLN A 34 -2.95 -3.35 -5.78
CA GLN A 34 -1.73 -3.19 -6.56
C GLN A 34 -1.83 -2.01 -7.54
N ALA A 35 -2.94 -1.90 -8.27
CA ALA A 35 -3.14 -0.82 -9.23
C ALA A 35 -3.14 0.57 -8.56
N VAL A 36 -3.84 0.72 -7.43
CA VAL A 36 -3.90 1.97 -6.67
C VAL A 36 -2.52 2.34 -6.10
N MET A 37 -1.76 1.36 -5.60
CA MET A 37 -0.40 1.60 -5.10
C MET A 37 0.57 1.99 -6.22
N LYS A 38 0.46 1.36 -7.39
CA LYS A 38 1.24 1.73 -8.58
C LYS A 38 0.95 3.17 -9.00
N GLN A 39 -0.33 3.53 -9.10
CA GLN A 39 -0.75 4.89 -9.44
C GLN A 39 -0.23 5.96 -8.47
N LEU A 40 -0.18 5.65 -7.16
CA LEU A 40 0.43 6.55 -6.18
C LEU A 40 1.92 6.72 -6.44
N LYS A 41 2.66 5.62 -6.66
CA LYS A 41 4.10 5.65 -6.96
C LYS A 41 4.41 6.47 -8.21
N ASP A 42 3.65 6.25 -9.28
CA ASP A 42 3.84 6.96 -10.55
C ASP A 42 3.68 8.48 -10.35
N THR A 43 2.66 8.91 -9.59
CA THR A 43 2.47 10.35 -9.30
C THR A 43 3.52 10.95 -8.39
N VAL A 44 4.05 10.19 -7.42
CA VAL A 44 5.17 10.67 -6.62
C VAL A 44 6.40 10.87 -7.50
N ALA A 45 6.65 9.97 -8.46
CA ALA A 45 7.75 10.11 -9.41
C ALA A 45 7.57 11.36 -10.31
N ASP A 46 6.36 11.62 -10.80
CA ASP A 46 6.07 12.82 -11.59
C ASP A 46 6.31 14.11 -10.79
N ILE A 47 5.84 14.14 -9.54
CA ILE A 47 6.04 15.28 -8.62
C ILE A 47 7.53 15.47 -8.34
N GLN A 48 8.27 14.39 -8.08
CA GLN A 48 9.72 14.45 -7.85
C GLN A 48 10.47 15.03 -9.05
N ASN A 49 10.11 14.63 -10.27
CA ASN A 49 10.71 15.16 -11.50
C ASN A 49 10.39 16.67 -11.66
N ALA A 50 9.14 17.07 -11.40
CA ALA A 50 8.75 18.48 -11.45
C ALA A 50 9.49 19.34 -10.41
N ILE A 51 9.63 18.82 -9.18
CA ILE A 51 10.41 19.44 -8.11
C ILE A 51 11.88 19.59 -8.52
N GLY A 52 12.49 18.52 -9.04
CA GLY A 52 13.88 18.53 -9.51
C GLY A 52 14.12 19.60 -10.58
N ASN A 53 13.23 19.69 -11.56
CA ASN A 53 13.32 20.70 -12.61
C ASN A 53 13.23 22.13 -12.05
N ARG A 54 12.33 22.40 -11.11
CA ARG A 54 12.20 23.73 -10.47
C ARG A 54 13.44 24.12 -9.68
N ILE A 55 14.02 23.17 -8.94
CA ILE A 55 15.25 23.38 -8.17
C ILE A 55 16.40 23.73 -9.11
N ILE A 56 16.58 22.96 -10.18
CA ILE A 56 17.61 23.20 -11.20
C ILE A 56 17.44 24.59 -11.82
N ASP A 57 16.21 24.93 -12.21
CA ASP A 57 15.91 26.19 -12.89
C ASP A 57 16.13 27.42 -11.99
N SER A 58 15.78 27.33 -10.69
CA SER A 58 16.09 28.36 -9.69
C SER A 58 17.60 28.48 -9.44
N ALA A 59 18.29 27.36 -9.26
CA ALA A 59 19.73 27.33 -9.00
C ALA A 59 20.54 27.86 -10.19
N ALA A 60 20.14 27.50 -11.42
CA ALA A 60 20.75 28.01 -12.66
C ALA A 60 20.61 29.53 -12.80
N ARG A 61 19.56 30.12 -12.22
CA ARG A 61 19.37 31.58 -12.14
C ARG A 61 20.08 32.22 -10.94
N GLY A 62 20.85 31.47 -10.14
CA GLY A 62 21.55 31.97 -8.97
C GLY A 62 20.66 32.28 -7.77
N HIS A 63 19.42 31.78 -7.76
CA HIS A 63 18.46 31.99 -6.67
C HIS A 63 18.26 30.70 -5.89
N LEU A 64 18.15 30.81 -4.56
CA LEU A 64 17.72 29.69 -3.72
C LEU A 64 16.24 29.38 -4.00
N PRO A 65 15.88 28.12 -4.29
CA PRO A 65 14.49 27.73 -4.47
C PRO A 65 13.72 27.89 -3.16
N ASP A 66 12.55 28.54 -3.23
CA ASP A 66 11.66 28.75 -2.09
C ASP A 66 10.96 27.45 -1.70
N PRO A 67 11.18 26.90 -0.49
CA PRO A 67 10.59 25.65 -0.04
C PRO A 67 9.06 25.60 -0.16
N SER A 68 8.39 26.75 -0.03
CA SER A 68 6.93 26.85 -0.11
C SER A 68 6.38 26.73 -1.54
N LYS A 69 7.23 26.94 -2.56
CA LYS A 69 6.86 26.93 -3.99
C LYS A 69 7.44 25.75 -4.76
N ILE A 70 8.28 24.94 -4.12
CA ILE A 70 8.88 23.74 -4.74
C ILE A 70 7.78 22.75 -5.13
N ILE A 71 6.78 22.54 -4.27
CA ILE A 71 5.61 21.70 -4.55
C ILE A 71 4.46 22.59 -5.03
N ALA A 72 3.86 22.29 -6.19
CA ALA A 72 2.70 23.08 -6.62
C ALA A 72 1.43 22.65 -5.88
N ASN A 73 0.47 23.57 -5.77
CA ASN A 73 -0.83 23.26 -5.17
C ASN A 73 -1.57 22.15 -5.92
N ASP A 74 -1.44 22.09 -7.24
CA ASP A 74 -2.05 21.03 -8.05
C ASP A 74 -1.46 19.65 -7.73
N ASP A 75 -0.14 19.58 -7.51
CA ASP A 75 0.56 18.36 -7.09
C ASP A 75 0.04 17.89 -5.72
N LEU A 76 -0.19 18.83 -4.78
CA LEU A 76 -0.77 18.54 -3.47
C LEU A 76 -2.21 18.03 -3.57
N VAL A 77 -3.03 18.62 -4.44
CA VAL A 77 -4.42 18.18 -4.65
C VAL A 77 -4.45 16.76 -5.25
N ASN A 78 -3.62 16.50 -6.25
CA ASN A 78 -3.51 15.18 -6.87
C ASN A 78 -2.99 14.13 -5.90
N LEU A 79 -1.98 14.46 -5.09
CA LEU A 79 -1.46 13.58 -4.06
C LEU A 79 -2.53 13.26 -2.99
N LYS A 80 -3.27 14.27 -2.51
CA LYS A 80 -4.38 14.08 -1.56
C LYS A 80 -5.48 13.17 -2.11
N ARG A 81 -5.86 13.34 -3.39
CA ARG A 81 -6.84 12.47 -4.06
C ARG A 81 -6.38 11.01 -4.09
N ARG A 82 -5.10 10.76 -4.37
CA ARG A 82 -4.55 9.40 -4.39
C ARG A 82 -4.44 8.80 -2.99
N ILE A 83 -4.03 9.56 -2.00
CA ILE A 83 -4.03 9.12 -0.59
C ILE A 83 -5.44 8.74 -0.14
N PHE A 84 -6.44 9.53 -0.53
CA PHE A 84 -7.83 9.22 -0.22
C PHE A 84 -8.29 7.90 -0.89
N ALA A 85 -7.88 7.66 -2.13
CA ALA A 85 -8.16 6.39 -2.82
C ALA A 85 -7.48 5.16 -2.19
N LEU A 86 -6.41 5.35 -1.42
CA LEU A 86 -5.75 4.29 -0.65
C LEU A 86 -6.44 3.98 0.69
N LYS A 87 -7.28 4.89 1.22
CA LYS A 87 -8.00 4.61 2.47
C LYS A 87 -8.96 3.43 2.24
N ARG A 88 -8.73 2.36 3.00
CA ARG A 88 -9.62 1.20 3.10
C ARG A 88 -10.14 1.15 4.54
N ASP A 89 -11.46 0.99 4.69
CA ASP A 89 -12.11 0.77 5.99
C ASP A 89 -12.08 -0.72 6.40
N THR A 90 -11.50 -1.58 5.56
CA THR A 90 -11.45 -3.03 5.76
C THR A 90 -10.05 -3.49 6.16
N LEU A 91 -9.97 -4.53 6.99
CA LEU A 91 -8.72 -5.20 7.33
C LEU A 91 -8.02 -5.73 6.06
N PRO A 92 -6.67 -5.76 6.03
CA PRO A 92 -5.94 -6.35 4.93
C PRO A 92 -6.40 -7.79 4.68
N PRO A 93 -6.64 -8.19 3.41
CA PRO A 93 -7.09 -9.54 3.09
C PRO A 93 -6.02 -10.56 3.46
N ILE A 94 -6.45 -11.69 4.04
CA ILE A 94 -5.58 -12.80 4.47
C ILE A 94 -5.20 -13.70 3.28
N VAL A 95 -5.99 -13.67 2.20
CA VAL A 95 -5.81 -14.50 1.00
C VAL A 95 -5.77 -13.62 -0.26
N THR A 96 -4.87 -13.96 -1.18
CA THR A 96 -4.63 -13.21 -2.42
C THR A 96 -5.39 -13.75 -3.64
N HIS A 97 -5.95 -14.95 -3.54
CA HIS A 97 -6.68 -15.65 -4.60
C HIS A 97 -8.09 -16.07 -4.12
N ASN A 98 -9.04 -16.14 -5.05
CA ASN A 98 -10.36 -16.71 -4.78
C ASN A 98 -10.21 -18.23 -4.68
N MET A 99 -10.47 -18.80 -3.51
CA MET A 99 -10.44 -20.25 -3.29
C MET A 99 -11.68 -20.90 -3.89
N VAL A 100 -11.55 -22.11 -4.44
CA VAL A 100 -12.68 -22.85 -5.01
C VAL A 100 -13.64 -23.35 -3.92
N ASP A 101 -13.10 -23.66 -2.73
CA ASP A 101 -13.85 -24.20 -1.59
C ASP A 101 -13.39 -23.54 -0.27
N ASP A 102 -13.89 -22.32 -0.04
CA ASP A 102 -13.54 -21.47 1.11
C ASP A 102 -13.93 -22.09 2.47
N GLY A 103 -14.86 -23.06 2.48
CA GLY A 103 -15.40 -23.68 3.69
C GLY A 103 -14.74 -24.99 4.12
N ALA A 104 -14.09 -25.70 3.19
CA ALA A 104 -13.44 -26.99 3.45
C ALA A 104 -11.91 -26.93 3.54
N ASP A 105 -11.30 -25.78 3.22
CA ASP A 105 -9.84 -25.66 3.27
C ASP A 105 -9.31 -25.63 4.72
N PRO A 106 -8.51 -26.63 5.15
CA PRO A 106 -7.97 -26.69 6.50
C PRO A 106 -7.08 -25.49 6.86
N ILE A 107 -6.49 -24.81 5.87
CA ILE A 107 -5.67 -23.61 6.09
C ILE A 107 -6.55 -22.42 6.48
N PHE A 108 -7.75 -22.29 5.91
CA PHE A 108 -8.65 -21.18 6.23
C PHE A 108 -9.41 -21.40 7.54
N THR A 109 -9.88 -22.62 7.80
CA THR A 109 -10.60 -22.98 9.03
C THR A 109 -9.72 -22.85 10.27
N SER A 110 -8.42 -23.15 10.17
CA SER A 110 -7.47 -22.96 11.28
C SER A 110 -7.14 -21.47 11.53
N ASN A 111 -7.02 -20.67 10.46
CA ASN A 111 -6.72 -19.23 10.54
C ASN A 111 -7.94 -18.37 10.93
N SER A 112 -9.16 -18.80 10.62
CA SER A 112 -10.39 -18.12 11.08
C SER A 112 -10.69 -18.41 12.55
N SER A 113 -10.33 -19.61 13.02
CA SER A 113 -10.46 -20.03 14.42
C SER A 113 -9.36 -19.43 15.31
N SER A 114 -8.15 -19.30 14.77
CA SER A 114 -7.04 -18.60 15.40
C SER A 114 -7.10 -17.13 15.02
N LYS A 115 -7.84 -16.29 15.76
CA LYS A 115 -7.81 -14.82 15.59
C LYS A 115 -6.36 -14.32 15.59
N ILE A 116 -5.76 -14.18 14.41
CA ILE A 116 -4.41 -13.60 14.20
C ILE A 116 -4.47 -12.06 14.24
N ILE A 117 -5.67 -11.49 14.45
CA ILE A 117 -5.89 -10.06 14.70
C ILE A 117 -5.78 -9.79 16.21
#